data_AF-A0A969W2P3-F1
#
_entry.id   AF-A0A969W2P3-F1
#
_cell.length_a   1.000
_cell.length_b   1.000
_cell.length_c   1.000
_cell.angle_alpha   90.00
_cell.angle_beta   90.00
_cell.angle_gamma   90.00
#
_symmetry.space_group_name_H-M   'P 1'
#
loop_
_entity.id
_entity.type
_entity.pdbx_description
1 polymer ?
#
loop_
_entity_poly.entity_id
_entity_poly.type
_entity_poly.pdbx_seq_one_letter_code
_entity_poly.pdbx_strand_id
1 'polypeptide(L)'
;MGENPGKPLPETVLFPNKSINQLSDGEKCLLAMVGDLARRLAIANPGLDNPLEGEGVVLIDEIELHLHPKWQRMIIPALVRTFPNCQFIVTTHSPQVLSEVQPNSIYILESTDRGVIAKRPTSSYGRDSNQILEDLMDVPERPENVKEQLLEIFRLIDAGDLEGAKRLRQQIAEAIGADEPELVKASTSIRRREILNK
;
A
#
# COMPACT_ATOMS: atom_id res chain seq x y z
N MET A 1 11.12 23.15 -32.81
CA MET A 1 11.40 21.99 -31.93
C MET A 1 11.54 22.55 -30.53
N GLY A 2 10.47 22.43 -29.73
CA GLY A 2 10.41 23.00 -28.40
C GLY A 2 11.16 22.14 -27.40
N GLU A 3 12.02 22.78 -26.62
CA GLU A 3 12.62 22.22 -25.41
C GLU A 3 11.48 21.97 -24.40
N ASN A 4 11.39 20.73 -23.91
CA ASN A 4 10.42 20.37 -22.88
C ASN A 4 11.01 20.79 -21.52
N PRO A 5 10.40 21.74 -20.80
CA PRO A 5 10.94 22.24 -19.55
C PRO A 5 10.91 21.13 -18.49
N GLY A 6 11.97 21.09 -17.69
CA GLY A 6 12.26 20.06 -16.70
C GLY A 6 11.03 19.65 -15.90
N LYS A 7 10.76 18.34 -15.93
CA LYS A 7 9.88 17.67 -14.97
C LYS A 7 10.37 18.06 -13.57
N PRO A 8 9.51 18.57 -12.68
CA PRO A 8 9.94 18.93 -11.34
C PRO A 8 10.51 17.68 -10.65
N LEU A 9 11.72 17.81 -10.11
CA LEU A 9 12.30 16.80 -9.23
C LEU A 9 11.30 16.56 -8.08
N PRO A 10 10.95 15.31 -7.72
CA PRO A 10 10.18 15.09 -6.52
C PRO A 10 10.97 15.64 -5.34
N GLU A 11 10.31 16.39 -4.47
CA GLU A 11 10.87 17.08 -3.31
C GLU A 11 11.96 16.24 -2.65
N THR A 12 13.21 16.71 -2.74
CA THR A 12 14.29 16.24 -1.88
C THR A 12 13.75 16.27 -0.45
N VAL A 13 13.74 15.14 0.24
CA VAL A 13 13.49 15.09 1.68
C VAL A 13 14.70 15.76 2.34
N LEU A 14 14.72 17.08 2.31
CA LEU A 14 15.62 17.90 3.09
C LEU A 14 15.11 17.77 4.52
N PHE A 15 15.78 17.00 5.35
CA PHE A 15 15.66 17.15 6.80
C PHE A 15 16.19 18.56 7.12
N PRO A 16 15.34 19.58 7.29
CA PRO A 16 15.83 20.94 7.45
C PRO A 16 16.42 21.03 8.86
N ASN A 17 17.73 21.22 8.99
CA ASN A 17 18.44 21.57 10.25
C ASN A 17 17.94 20.85 11.52
N LYS A 18 17.59 19.56 11.44
CA LYS A 18 17.27 18.76 12.63
C LYS A 18 18.53 18.06 13.11
N SER A 19 18.82 18.18 14.39
CA SER A 19 19.76 17.28 15.06
C SER A 19 19.22 15.85 15.04
N ILE A 20 20.09 14.85 15.03
CA ILE A 20 19.73 13.42 15.09
C ILE A 20 18.75 13.11 16.24
N ASN A 21 18.89 13.82 17.37
CA ASN A 21 18.04 13.64 18.56
C ASN A 21 16.61 14.18 18.36
N GLN A 22 16.39 15.01 17.33
CA GLN A 22 15.09 15.61 17.01
C GLN A 22 14.35 14.84 15.90
N LEU A 23 14.95 13.75 15.40
CA LEU A 23 14.29 12.85 14.47
C LEU A 23 13.30 11.94 15.21
N SER A 24 12.18 11.64 14.55
CA SER A 24 11.29 10.54 14.95
C SER A 24 12.00 9.20 14.80
N ASP A 25 11.49 8.18 15.46
CA ASP A 25 12.13 6.86 15.44
C ASP A 25 12.12 6.24 14.04
N GLY A 26 11.07 6.50 13.24
CA GLY A 26 11.04 6.11 11.82
C GLY A 26 12.12 6.80 10.98
N GLU A 27 12.38 8.10 11.21
CA GLU A 27 13.47 8.82 10.53
C GLU A 27 14.84 8.28 10.93
N LYS A 28 15.05 8.00 12.22
CA LYS A 28 16.31 7.40 12.72
C LYS A 28 16.53 6.01 12.15
N CYS A 29 15.50 5.18 12.11
CA CYS A 29 15.57 3.83 11.55
C CYS A 29 15.96 3.87 10.07
N LEU A 30 15.28 4.70 9.28
CA LEU A 30 15.59 4.88 7.86
C LEU A 30 17.01 5.39 7.63
N LEU A 31 17.43 6.42 8.39
CA LEU A 31 18.77 6.98 8.27
C LEU A 31 19.84 5.94 8.65
N ALA A 32 19.62 5.18 9.71
CA ALA A 32 20.53 4.11 10.14
C ALA A 32 20.63 3.01 9.08
N MET A 33 19.51 2.56 8.50
CA MET A 33 19.48 1.55 7.45
C MET A 33 20.23 2.02 6.20
N VAL A 34 19.93 3.22 5.70
CA VAL A 34 20.58 3.78 4.50
C VAL A 34 22.07 4.03 4.75
N GLY A 35 22.42 4.53 5.94
CA GLY A 35 23.81 4.76 6.35
C GLY A 35 24.62 3.47 6.45
N ASP A 36 24.06 2.42 7.05
CA ASP A 36 24.73 1.11 7.13
C ASP A 36 24.88 0.47 5.76
N LEU A 37 23.85 0.55 4.91
CA LEU A 37 23.91 0.05 3.53
C LEU A 37 25.01 0.78 2.73
N ALA A 38 25.02 2.11 2.72
CA ALA A 38 26.02 2.91 2.03
C ALA A 38 27.44 2.59 2.51
N ARG A 39 27.63 2.47 3.83
CA ARG A 39 28.93 2.10 4.43
C ARG A 39 29.38 0.71 3.99
N ARG A 40 28.50 -0.29 4.02
CA ARG A 40 28.82 -1.66 3.60
C ARG A 40 29.14 -1.74 2.12
N LEU A 41 28.39 -1.01 1.29
CA LEU A 41 28.61 -0.97 -0.15
C LEU A 41 29.97 -0.37 -0.49
N ALA A 42 30.37 0.71 0.21
CA ALA A 42 31.68 1.33 0.08
C ALA A 42 32.84 0.40 0.47
N ILE A 43 32.66 -0.41 1.52
CA ILE A 43 33.66 -1.39 1.97
C ILE A 43 33.77 -2.55 0.98
N ALA A 44 32.63 -3.03 0.46
CA ALA A 44 32.59 -4.15 -0.47
C ALA A 44 33.11 -3.79 -1.88
N ASN A 45 33.01 -2.52 -2.26
CA ASN A 45 33.44 -2.01 -3.56
C ASN A 45 34.53 -0.94 -3.41
N PRO A 46 35.73 -1.30 -2.92
CA PRO A 46 36.79 -0.32 -2.68
C PRO A 46 37.29 0.29 -4.00
N GLY A 47 37.57 1.59 -3.98
CA GLY A 47 38.16 2.31 -5.13
C GLY A 47 37.15 2.85 -6.15
N LEU A 48 35.84 2.75 -5.89
CA LEU A 48 34.84 3.49 -6.66
C LEU A 48 34.85 4.97 -6.30
N ASP A 49 34.74 5.84 -7.31
CA ASP A 49 34.60 7.29 -7.14
C ASP A 49 33.31 7.64 -6.40
N ASN A 50 32.21 6.93 -6.73
CA ASN A 50 30.94 7.02 -6.02
C ASN A 50 30.61 5.66 -5.36
N PRO A 51 30.74 5.55 -4.03
CA PRO A 51 30.45 4.31 -3.31
C PRO A 51 29.01 3.81 -3.44
N LEU A 52 28.04 4.69 -3.78
CA LEU A 52 26.63 4.33 -3.94
C LEU A 52 26.34 3.58 -5.25
N GLU A 53 27.27 3.62 -6.21
CA GLU A 53 27.20 2.88 -7.47
C GLU A 53 27.84 1.49 -7.39
N GLY A 54 28.24 1.05 -6.19
CA GLY A 54 28.71 -0.31 -5.97
C GLY A 54 27.66 -1.37 -6.30
N GLU A 55 28.12 -2.55 -6.70
CA GLU A 55 27.27 -3.70 -6.94
C GLU A 55 27.03 -4.47 -5.63
N GLY A 56 25.84 -5.06 -5.48
CA GLY A 56 25.52 -5.86 -4.30
C GLY A 56 24.14 -6.49 -4.33
N VAL A 57 23.96 -7.55 -3.53
CA VAL A 57 22.64 -8.12 -3.21
C VAL A 57 22.30 -7.74 -1.78
N VAL A 58 21.14 -7.11 -1.61
CA VAL A 58 20.69 -6.57 -0.33
C VAL A 58 19.41 -7.29 0.09
N LEU A 59 19.47 -7.94 1.26
CA LEU A 59 18.31 -8.57 1.89
C LEU A 59 17.79 -7.66 2.99
N ILE A 60 16.50 -7.29 2.94
CA ILE A 60 15.87 -6.48 3.99
C ILE A 60 14.58 -7.15 4.43
N ASP A 61 14.51 -7.49 5.72
CA ASP A 61 13.28 -7.99 6.31
C ASP A 61 12.42 -6.82 6.78
N GLU A 62 11.11 -6.87 6.55
CA GLU A 62 10.12 -5.87 6.94
C GLU A 62 10.55 -4.42 6.59
N ILE A 63 10.73 -4.15 5.29
CA ILE A 63 11.25 -2.86 4.80
C ILE A 63 10.45 -1.63 5.29
N GLU A 64 9.18 -1.81 5.62
CA GLU A 64 8.27 -0.80 6.13
C GLU A 64 8.37 -0.53 7.63
N LEU A 65 9.12 -1.32 8.40
CA LEU A 65 9.04 -1.32 9.86
C LEU A 65 9.33 0.08 10.41
N HIS A 66 8.42 0.61 11.23
CA HIS A 66 8.42 1.97 11.78
C HIS A 66 8.33 3.12 10.75
N LEU A 67 8.11 2.85 9.47
CA LEU A 67 7.88 3.89 8.46
C LEU A 67 6.43 4.36 8.48
N HIS A 68 6.25 5.68 8.40
CA HIS A 68 4.94 6.27 8.13
C HIS A 68 4.41 5.80 6.75
N PRO A 69 3.09 5.60 6.56
CA PRO A 69 2.52 5.10 5.28
C PRO A 69 2.98 5.86 4.03
N LYS A 70 3.15 7.19 4.13
CA LYS A 70 3.72 8.02 3.05
C LYS A 70 5.11 7.53 2.62
N TRP A 71 5.96 7.13 3.56
CA TRP A 71 7.32 6.66 3.27
C TRP A 71 7.35 5.21 2.80
N GLN A 72 6.42 4.38 3.25
CA GLN A 72 6.25 3.02 2.73
C GLN A 72 6.02 3.01 1.22
N ARG A 73 5.29 4.00 0.67
CA ARG A 73 5.13 4.14 -0.78
C ARG A 73 6.42 4.54 -1.50
N MET A 74 7.26 5.34 -0.84
CA MET A 74 8.44 5.93 -1.49
C MET A 74 9.72 5.12 -1.32
N ILE A 75 9.77 4.18 -0.36
CA ILE A 75 11.02 3.54 0.05
C ILE A 75 11.65 2.69 -1.05
N ILE A 76 10.88 1.86 -1.75
CA ILE A 76 11.41 1.02 -2.83
C ILE A 76 11.92 1.87 -4.01
N PRO A 77 11.13 2.81 -4.58
CA PRO A 77 11.64 3.70 -5.63
C PRO A 77 12.85 4.54 -5.19
N ALA A 78 12.92 4.92 -3.91
CA ALA A 78 14.06 5.66 -3.37
C ALA A 78 15.33 4.80 -3.29
N LEU A 79 15.23 3.56 -2.80
CA LEU A 79 16.36 2.63 -2.71
C LEU A 79 16.93 2.29 -4.09
N VAL A 80 16.07 1.93 -5.05
CA VAL A 80 16.49 1.58 -6.42
C VAL A 80 17.15 2.77 -7.12
N ARG A 81 16.67 4.01 -6.88
CA ARG A 81 17.31 5.21 -7.42
C ARG A 81 18.65 5.53 -6.76
N THR A 82 18.76 5.30 -5.45
CA THR A 82 19.95 5.68 -4.67
C THR A 82 21.09 4.68 -4.86
N PHE A 83 20.76 3.39 -5.01
CA PHE A 83 21.70 2.28 -5.17
C PHE A 83 21.38 1.54 -6.47
N PRO A 84 21.67 2.13 -7.65
CA PRO A 84 21.18 1.65 -8.94
C PRO A 84 21.70 0.26 -9.34
N ASN A 85 22.85 -0.14 -8.80
CA ASN A 85 23.52 -1.40 -9.12
C ASN A 85 23.29 -2.48 -8.04
N CYS A 86 22.39 -2.23 -7.09
CA CYS A 86 22.02 -3.20 -6.07
C CYS A 86 20.75 -3.97 -6.45
N GLN A 87 20.78 -5.30 -6.28
CA GLN A 87 19.57 -6.12 -6.28
C GLN A 87 18.97 -6.15 -4.86
N PHE A 88 17.76 -5.62 -4.71
CA PHE A 88 17.02 -5.67 -3.45
C PHE A 88 16.09 -6.88 -3.42
N ILE A 89 16.19 -7.70 -2.38
CA ILE A 89 15.22 -8.73 -2.03
C ILE A 89 14.67 -8.35 -0.67
N VAL A 90 13.39 -8.01 -0.63
CA VAL A 90 12.74 -7.47 0.57
C VAL A 90 11.52 -8.28 0.94
N THR A 91 11.21 -8.34 2.23
CA THR A 91 9.90 -8.81 2.72
C THR A 91 9.08 -7.60 3.16
N THR A 92 7.75 -7.73 3.08
CA THR A 92 6.82 -6.69 3.51
C THR A 92 5.44 -7.27 3.81
N HIS A 93 4.80 -6.73 4.83
CA HIS A 93 3.38 -6.84 5.15
C HIS A 93 2.63 -5.54 4.87
N SER A 94 3.26 -4.56 4.20
CA SER A 94 2.62 -3.28 3.89
C SER A 94 1.92 -3.33 2.54
N PRO A 95 0.58 -3.14 2.48
CA PRO A 95 -0.11 -2.94 1.22
C PRO A 95 0.35 -1.66 0.51
N GLN A 96 0.86 -0.65 1.26
CA GLN A 96 1.41 0.57 0.67
C GLN A 96 2.71 0.30 -0.10
N VAL A 97 3.58 -0.58 0.39
CA VAL A 97 4.78 -1.02 -0.36
C VAL A 97 4.35 -1.79 -1.61
N LEU A 98 3.45 -2.78 -1.46
CA LEU A 98 3.00 -3.61 -2.57
C LEU A 98 2.34 -2.80 -3.70
N SER A 99 1.67 -1.69 -3.38
CA SER A 99 1.03 -0.80 -4.36
C SER A 99 2.01 -0.08 -5.30
N GLU A 100 3.29 -0.01 -4.93
CA GLU A 100 4.34 0.72 -5.65
C GLU A 100 5.31 -0.21 -6.38
N VAL A 101 5.10 -1.53 -6.28
CA VAL A 101 5.95 -2.56 -6.88
C VAL A 101 5.23 -3.26 -8.04
N GLN A 102 5.96 -3.51 -9.12
CA GLN A 102 5.43 -4.22 -10.28
C GLN A 102 5.11 -5.67 -9.92
N PRO A 103 4.01 -6.26 -10.45
CA PRO A 103 3.57 -7.61 -10.07
C PRO A 103 4.61 -8.71 -10.34
N ASN A 104 5.44 -8.52 -11.37
CA ASN A 104 6.52 -9.45 -11.74
C ASN A 104 7.67 -9.50 -10.72
N SER A 105 7.76 -8.50 -9.83
CA SER A 105 8.75 -8.42 -8.75
C SER A 105 8.18 -8.84 -7.39
N ILE A 106 6.94 -9.33 -7.34
CA ILE A 106 6.28 -9.76 -6.11
C ILE A 106 6.19 -11.29 -6.06
N TYR A 107 6.53 -11.85 -4.90
CA TYR A 107 6.27 -13.25 -4.57
C TYR A 107 5.46 -13.32 -3.29
N ILE A 108 4.29 -13.94 -3.38
CA ILE A 108 3.42 -14.25 -2.25
C ILE A 108 3.79 -15.65 -1.78
N LEU A 109 4.23 -15.76 -0.54
CA LEU A 109 4.61 -17.03 0.06
C LEU A 109 3.44 -17.61 0.84
N GLU A 110 3.09 -18.85 0.55
CA GLU A 110 1.99 -19.57 1.21
C GLU A 110 2.51 -20.89 1.76
N SER A 111 2.18 -21.16 3.03
CA SER A 111 2.51 -22.43 3.69
C SER A 111 1.46 -23.48 3.35
N THR A 112 1.91 -24.64 2.90
CA THR A 112 1.05 -25.79 2.57
C THR A 112 1.55 -27.05 3.28
N ASP A 113 0.74 -28.10 3.33
CA ASP A 113 1.13 -29.40 3.89
C ASP A 113 2.39 -30.02 3.23
N ARG A 114 2.77 -29.54 2.04
CA ARG A 114 3.94 -30.02 1.28
C ARG A 114 5.13 -29.06 1.31
N GLY A 115 5.06 -27.99 2.10
CA GLY A 115 6.08 -26.94 2.20
C GLY A 115 5.58 -25.57 1.74
N VAL A 116 6.50 -24.65 1.44
CA VAL A 116 6.17 -23.28 1.01
C VAL A 116 6.08 -23.21 -0.50
N ILE A 117 5.00 -22.60 -1.01
CA ILE A 117 4.86 -22.26 -2.42
C ILE A 117 4.98 -20.75 -2.61
N ALA A 118 5.49 -20.34 -3.78
CA ALA A 118 5.58 -18.93 -4.17
C ALA A 118 4.66 -18.67 -5.36
N LYS A 119 3.72 -17.74 -5.20
CA LYS A 119 2.79 -17.28 -6.24
C LYS A 119 3.14 -15.86 -6.65
N ARG A 120 2.83 -15.49 -7.90
CA ARG A 120 2.92 -14.10 -8.36
C ARG A 120 1.52 -13.54 -8.58
N PRO A 121 1.23 -12.32 -8.12
CA PRO A 121 -0.04 -11.68 -8.43
C PRO A 121 -0.08 -11.26 -9.91
N THR A 122 -1.28 -11.20 -10.47
CA THR A 122 -1.49 -10.68 -11.83
C THR A 122 -1.43 -9.15 -11.87
N SER A 123 -1.73 -8.49 -10.76
CA SER A 123 -1.73 -7.04 -10.63
C SER A 123 -1.55 -6.60 -9.17
N SER A 124 -0.87 -5.47 -8.98
CA SER A 124 -0.50 -4.89 -7.68
C SER A 124 -0.26 -3.39 -7.81
N TYR A 125 0.52 -3.01 -8.83
CA TYR A 125 0.92 -1.62 -9.07
C TYR A 125 -0.27 -0.68 -9.29
N GLY A 126 -0.30 0.42 -8.55
CA GLY A 126 -1.34 1.46 -8.63
C GLY A 126 -2.71 1.06 -8.08
N ARG A 127 -2.83 -0.14 -7.48
CA ARG A 127 -4.07 -0.57 -6.84
C ARG A 127 -4.28 0.15 -5.50
N ASP A 128 -5.55 0.28 -5.13
CA ASP A 128 -5.92 0.76 -3.81
C ASP A 128 -5.41 -0.19 -2.72
N SER A 129 -5.09 0.35 -1.53
CA SER A 129 -4.54 -0.44 -0.43
C SER A 129 -5.52 -1.50 0.06
N ASN A 130 -6.83 -1.20 0.06
CA ASN A 130 -7.85 -2.16 0.46
C ASN A 130 -7.98 -3.33 -0.53
N GLN A 131 -7.89 -3.04 -1.83
CA GLN A 131 -7.86 -4.09 -2.85
C GLN A 131 -6.63 -4.99 -2.71
N ILE A 132 -5.47 -4.43 -2.32
CA ILE A 132 -4.26 -5.23 -2.06
C ILE A 132 -4.45 -6.10 -0.81
N LEU A 133 -5.03 -5.54 0.25
CA LEU A 133 -5.34 -6.31 1.46
C LEU A 133 -6.23 -7.51 1.12
N GLU A 134 -7.31 -7.30 0.36
CA GLU A 134 -8.24 -8.36 0.02
C GLU A 134 -7.66 -9.36 -1.00
N ASP A 135 -7.15 -8.88 -2.13
CA ASP A 135 -6.78 -9.76 -3.25
C ASP A 135 -5.42 -10.44 -3.07
N LEU A 136 -4.47 -9.80 -2.37
CA LEU A 136 -3.08 -10.28 -2.26
C LEU A 136 -2.74 -10.78 -0.85
N MET A 137 -3.36 -10.22 0.18
CA MET A 137 -3.03 -10.53 1.58
C MET A 137 -4.09 -11.36 2.29
N ASP A 138 -5.24 -11.64 1.65
CA ASP A 138 -6.37 -12.37 2.23
C ASP A 138 -6.88 -11.71 3.54
N VAL A 139 -6.82 -10.38 3.59
CA VAL A 139 -7.28 -9.57 4.73
C VAL A 139 -8.51 -8.77 4.29
N PRO A 140 -9.66 -8.93 4.98
CA PRO A 140 -10.84 -8.11 4.72
C PRO A 140 -10.53 -6.61 4.86
N GLU A 141 -10.95 -5.81 3.87
CA GLU A 141 -10.76 -4.35 3.87
C GLU A 141 -11.49 -3.62 5.01
N ARG A 142 -12.49 -4.28 5.62
CA ARG A 142 -13.32 -3.77 6.70
C ARG A 142 -13.81 -4.91 7.59
N PRO A 143 -14.31 -4.62 8.81
CA PRO A 143 -14.87 -5.65 9.69
C PRO A 143 -15.95 -6.49 9.00
N GLU A 144 -15.89 -7.82 9.18
CA GLU A 144 -16.73 -8.76 8.43
C GLU A 144 -18.23 -8.50 8.66
N ASN A 145 -18.62 -8.18 9.90
CA ASN A 145 -20.00 -7.84 10.23
C ASN A 145 -20.49 -6.62 9.43
N VAL A 146 -19.66 -5.61 9.22
CA VAL A 146 -20.01 -4.42 8.44
C VAL A 146 -20.11 -4.79 6.96
N LYS A 147 -19.17 -5.59 6.45
CA LYS A 147 -19.18 -6.08 5.06
C LYS A 147 -20.46 -6.86 4.76
N GLU A 148 -20.81 -7.83 5.60
CA GLU A 148 -22.02 -8.65 5.46
C GLU A 148 -23.29 -7.80 5.48
N GLN A 149 -23.39 -6.85 6.42
CA GLN A 149 -24.55 -5.96 6.53
C GLN A 149 -24.69 -5.04 5.30
N LEU A 150 -23.58 -4.51 4.76
CA LEU A 150 -23.60 -3.72 3.54
C LEU A 150 -24.05 -4.56 2.34
N LEU A 151 -23.54 -5.79 2.19
CA LEU A 151 -23.97 -6.71 1.14
C LEU A 151 -25.47 -7.02 1.26
N GLU A 152 -25.96 -7.22 2.47
CA GLU A 152 -27.36 -7.52 2.72
C GLU A 152 -28.29 -6.37 2.32
N ILE A 153 -27.87 -5.11 2.49
CA ILE A 153 -28.65 -3.96 1.97
C ILE A 153 -28.86 -4.10 0.46
N PHE A 154 -27.82 -4.41 -0.30
CA PHE A 154 -27.93 -4.57 -1.75
C PHE A 154 -28.77 -5.79 -2.13
N ARG A 155 -28.68 -6.90 -1.38
CA ARG A 155 -29.56 -8.05 -1.58
C ARG A 155 -31.04 -7.72 -1.36
N LEU A 156 -31.37 -6.97 -0.30
CA LEU A 156 -32.74 -6.51 -0.04
C LEU A 156 -33.25 -5.58 -1.15
N ILE A 157 -32.40 -4.68 -1.63
CA ILE A 157 -32.70 -3.83 -2.80
C ILE A 157 -32.99 -4.69 -4.02
N ASP A 158 -32.18 -5.72 -4.27
CA ASP A 158 -32.34 -6.62 -5.41
C ASP A 158 -33.58 -7.51 -5.33
N ALA A 159 -33.92 -7.96 -4.13
CA ALA A 159 -35.16 -8.68 -3.84
C ALA A 159 -36.42 -7.77 -3.89
N GLY A 160 -36.24 -6.44 -3.94
CA GLY A 160 -37.33 -5.47 -3.95
C GLY A 160 -37.87 -5.09 -2.57
N ASP A 161 -37.27 -5.59 -1.48
CA ASP A 161 -37.59 -5.16 -0.11
C ASP A 161 -36.90 -3.83 0.22
N LEU A 162 -37.45 -2.75 -0.34
CA LEU A 162 -36.90 -1.40 -0.17
C LEU A 162 -37.05 -0.90 1.28
N GLU A 163 -38.10 -1.31 1.99
CA GLU A 163 -38.33 -0.91 3.38
C GLU A 163 -37.34 -1.61 4.32
N GLY A 164 -37.08 -2.91 4.11
CA GLY A 164 -36.00 -3.64 4.79
C GLY A 164 -34.65 -3.00 4.54
N ALA A 165 -34.33 -2.69 3.27
CA ALA A 165 -33.08 -2.04 2.91
C ALA A 165 -32.90 -0.67 3.60
N LYS A 166 -33.96 0.16 3.67
CA LYS A 166 -33.93 1.45 4.39
C LYS A 166 -33.69 1.28 5.89
N ARG A 167 -34.37 0.32 6.53
CA ARG A 167 -34.19 0.04 7.97
C ARG A 167 -32.76 -0.40 8.27
N LEU A 168 -32.25 -1.37 7.52
CA LEU A 168 -30.89 -1.87 7.71
C LEU A 168 -29.85 -0.78 7.43
N ARG A 169 -30.03 0.03 6.38
CA ARG A 169 -29.18 1.19 6.10
C ARG A 169 -29.15 2.17 7.26
N GLN A 170 -30.32 2.49 7.85
CA GLN A 170 -30.39 3.40 8.99
C GLN A 170 -29.65 2.84 10.21
N GLN A 171 -29.81 1.55 10.49
CA GLN A 171 -29.12 0.87 11.58
C GLN A 171 -27.60 0.89 11.40
N ILE A 172 -27.08 0.62 10.19
CA ILE A 172 -25.63 0.67 9.93
C ILE A 172 -25.10 2.10 10.01
N ALA A 173 -25.86 3.08 9.50
CA ALA A 173 -25.46 4.49 9.52
C ALA A 173 -25.23 5.02 10.95
N GLU A 174 -25.94 4.49 11.94
CA GLU A 174 -25.72 4.82 13.36
C GLU A 174 -24.36 4.32 13.88
N ALA A 175 -23.81 3.24 13.29
CA ALA A 175 -22.55 2.65 13.70
C ALA A 175 -21.33 3.23 12.96
N ILE A 176 -21.44 3.46 11.65
CA ILE A 176 -20.29 3.83 10.79
C ILE A 176 -20.39 5.20 10.12
N GLY A 177 -21.47 5.96 10.38
CA GLY A 177 -21.71 7.25 9.76
C GLY A 177 -22.57 7.16 8.50
N ALA A 178 -23.44 8.16 8.29
CA ALA A 178 -24.37 8.19 7.15
C ALA A 178 -23.73 8.63 5.83
N ASP A 179 -22.53 9.20 5.89
CA ASP A 179 -21.71 9.65 4.76
C ASP A 179 -20.86 8.54 4.14
N GLU A 180 -20.90 7.33 4.71
CA GLU A 180 -20.20 6.16 4.16
C GLU A 180 -20.59 5.92 2.69
N PRO A 181 -19.63 5.84 1.74
CA PRO A 181 -19.93 5.79 0.31
C PRO A 181 -20.87 4.67 -0.11
N GLU A 182 -20.76 3.48 0.49
CA GLU A 182 -21.66 2.36 0.18
C GLU A 182 -23.10 2.62 0.63
N LEU A 183 -23.32 3.32 1.77
CA LEU A 183 -24.66 3.72 2.21
C LEU A 183 -25.26 4.82 1.33
N VAL A 184 -24.41 5.73 0.82
CA VAL A 184 -24.83 6.74 -0.16
C VAL A 184 -25.25 6.06 -1.47
N LYS A 185 -24.45 5.12 -1.99
CA LYS A 185 -24.79 4.31 -3.18
C LYS A 185 -26.09 3.52 -2.99
N ALA A 186 -26.27 2.89 -1.84
CA ALA A 186 -27.49 2.18 -1.49
C ALA A 186 -28.71 3.12 -1.52
N SER A 187 -28.57 4.33 -0.96
CA SER A 187 -29.65 5.34 -0.96
C SER A 187 -30.04 5.77 -2.36
N THR A 188 -29.06 6.01 -3.24
CA THR A 188 -29.31 6.31 -4.66
C THR A 188 -30.02 5.14 -5.36
N SER A 189 -29.62 3.91 -5.06
CA SER A 189 -30.20 2.70 -5.65
C SER A 189 -31.64 2.46 -5.21
N ILE A 190 -31.94 2.64 -3.93
CA ILE A 190 -33.31 2.59 -3.38
C ILE A 190 -34.20 3.61 -4.09
N ARG A 191 -33.78 4.88 -4.13
CA ARG A 191 -34.55 5.96 -4.76
C ARG A 191 -34.81 5.69 -6.25
N ARG A 192 -33.83 5.16 -6.96
CA ARG A 192 -33.99 4.80 -8.38
C ARG A 192 -35.04 3.71 -8.57
N ARG A 193 -35.06 2.69 -7.72
CA ARG A 193 -36.03 1.57 -7.78
C ARG A 193 -37.45 2.03 -7.42
N GLU A 194 -37.60 2.97 -6.49
CA GLU A 194 -38.89 3.60 -6.16
C GLU A 194 -39.50 4.39 -7.33
N ILE A 195 -38.67 5.04 -8.15
CA ILE A 195 -39.14 5.79 -9.33
C ILE A 195 -39.54 4.83 -10.45
N LEU A 196 -38.80 3.74 -10.65
CA LEU A 196 -39.06 2.76 -11.71
C LEU A 196 -40.25 1.83 -11.41
N ASN A 197 -40.61 1.66 -10.14
CA ASN A 197 -41.76 0.85 -9.70
C ASN A 197 -43.05 1.68 -9.53
N LYS A 198 -43.07 2.95 -9.96
CA LYS A 198 -44.27 3.81 -10.07
C LYS A 198 -44.73 3.90 -11.51
#